data_AF-A0A661PIK8-F1
#
_entry.id   AF-A0A661PIK8-F1
#
_cell.length_a   1.000
_cell.length_b   1.000
_cell.length_c   1.000
_cell.angle_alpha   90.00
_cell.angle_beta   90.00
_cell.angle_gamma   90.00
#
_symmetry.space_group_name_H-M   'P 1'
#
loop_
_entity.id
_entity.type
_entity.pdbx_description
1 polymer ?
#
loop_
_entity_poly.entity_id
_entity_poly.type
_entity_poly.pdbx_seq_one_letter_code
_entity_poly.pdbx_strand_id
1 'polypeptide(L)'
;MRLFFLLNLVAWPLAAWACAQGTVVERDDDDASGGGGGASSSGSGGSSSSGTGGSTSGGGTTSTSTSSGTNPYENSSLESSDSKCADNTDNDANEFIDCEDFGCTWNPYVTVCPSVENSDTLCDDNVDNDSNGYTDCMDFSCLYNPFVTVCGPSESTDAQCTDFVDNDGNDFTDCDDFGCSANPFVTVCN
;
A
#
# COMPACT_ATOMS: atom_id res chain seq x y z
N MET A 1 -40.83 15.93 63.81
CA MET A 1 -39.73 14.95 63.86
C MET A 1 -38.45 15.62 63.37
N ARG A 2 -37.52 15.96 64.27
CA ARG A 2 -36.11 16.22 63.96
C ARG A 2 -35.36 14.92 64.27
N LEU A 3 -34.51 14.44 63.37
CA LEU A 3 -33.27 13.65 63.62
C LEU A 3 -32.68 13.28 62.24
N PHE A 4 -31.64 13.99 61.79
CA PHE A 4 -30.20 13.72 61.95
C PHE A 4 -29.61 12.76 60.89
N PHE A 5 -28.91 13.39 59.95
CA PHE A 5 -27.80 12.89 59.14
C PHE A 5 -26.85 11.99 59.94
N LEU A 6 -26.50 10.81 59.41
CA LEU A 6 -25.19 10.19 59.64
C LEU A 6 -24.77 9.35 58.42
N LEU A 7 -23.71 9.84 57.78
CA LEU A 7 -22.58 9.16 57.13
C LEU A 7 -22.79 7.81 56.42
N ASN A 8 -22.47 7.79 55.13
CA ASN A 8 -21.56 6.77 54.58
C ASN A 8 -20.81 7.32 53.36
N LEU A 9 -19.69 8.00 53.63
CA LEU A 9 -18.63 8.27 52.67
C LEU A 9 -17.75 7.01 52.65
N VAL A 10 -17.95 6.13 51.67
CA VAL A 10 -17.01 5.05 51.37
C VAL A 10 -15.99 5.62 50.40
N ALA A 11 -14.81 5.91 50.93
CA ALA A 11 -13.64 6.36 50.22
C ALA A 11 -13.19 5.31 49.18
N TRP A 12 -13.08 5.73 47.92
CA TRP A 12 -12.42 4.96 46.89
C TRP A 12 -10.92 5.29 46.93
N PRO A 13 -10.02 4.30 46.97
CA PRO A 13 -8.59 4.55 46.99
C PRO A 13 -8.13 5.04 45.61
N LEU A 14 -7.51 6.23 45.60
CA LEU A 14 -6.67 6.72 44.52
C LEU A 14 -5.48 5.76 44.34
N ALA A 15 -5.59 4.83 43.40
CA ALA A 15 -4.44 4.08 42.92
C ALA A 15 -3.60 5.03 42.06
N ALA A 16 -2.56 5.58 42.68
CA ALA A 16 -1.48 6.28 42.01
C ALA A 16 -0.77 5.29 41.07
N TRP A 17 -0.95 5.47 39.77
CA TRP A 17 -0.12 4.79 38.80
C TRP A 17 1.18 5.59 38.69
N ALA A 18 2.23 5.01 39.26
CA ALA A 18 3.58 5.54 39.17
C ALA A 18 4.03 5.50 37.70
N CYS A 19 4.40 6.65 37.14
CA CYS A 19 5.19 6.71 35.92
C CYS A 19 6.56 6.05 36.22
N ALA A 20 6.79 4.89 35.61
CA ALA A 20 8.12 4.31 35.55
C ALA A 20 9.01 5.21 34.69
N GLN A 21 10.06 5.73 35.31
CA GLN A 21 11.11 6.49 34.64
C GLN A 21 11.93 5.52 33.81
N GLY A 22 11.78 5.58 32.48
CA GLY A 22 12.69 4.96 31.54
C GLY A 22 13.97 5.78 31.46
N THR A 23 15.08 5.21 31.93
CA THR A 23 16.41 5.79 31.84
C THR A 23 16.86 5.87 30.39
N VAL A 24 17.22 7.07 29.95
CA VAL A 24 18.01 7.32 28.75
C VAL A 24 19.31 6.52 28.81
N VAL A 25 19.52 5.65 27.82
CA VAL A 25 20.85 5.17 27.45
C VAL A 25 21.30 6.02 26.27
N GLU A 26 22.26 6.89 26.54
CA GLU A 26 23.05 7.60 25.54
C GLU A 26 23.69 6.55 24.61
N ARG A 27 23.46 6.67 23.29
CA ARG A 27 24.28 5.99 22.31
C ARG A 27 25.20 7.03 21.70
N ASP A 28 26.46 6.90 22.07
CA ASP A 28 27.61 7.65 21.58
C ASP A 28 27.66 7.67 20.04
N ASP A 29 27.99 8.86 19.56
CA ASP A 29 28.44 9.19 18.21
C ASP A 29 29.65 8.34 17.79
N ASP A 30 29.54 7.64 16.64
CA ASP A 30 30.71 7.22 15.86
C ASP A 30 30.50 7.60 14.39
N ASP A 31 31.12 8.73 14.07
CA ASP A 31 31.35 9.33 12.76
C ASP A 31 32.27 8.42 11.93
N ALA A 32 31.82 7.98 10.75
CA ALA A 32 32.70 7.38 9.73
C ALA A 32 32.34 7.89 8.33
N SER A 33 32.99 9.01 8.00
CA SER A 33 33.21 9.53 6.65
C SER A 33 33.81 8.51 5.66
N GLY A 34 33.44 8.64 4.39
CA GLY A 34 34.20 8.18 3.21
C GLY A 34 33.30 7.85 2.02
N GLY A 35 32.98 8.80 1.13
CA GLY A 35 33.73 9.03 -0.13
C GLY A 35 33.15 8.13 -1.24
N GLY A 36 32.78 8.54 -2.45
CA GLY A 36 33.03 9.73 -3.24
C GLY A 36 33.08 9.28 -4.71
N GLY A 37 32.31 9.93 -5.59
CA GLY A 37 32.62 10.06 -7.03
C GLY A 37 31.98 9.07 -8.01
N GLY A 38 31.46 9.62 -9.12
CA GLY A 38 31.39 8.88 -10.38
C GLY A 38 30.18 9.14 -11.29
N ALA A 39 30.02 10.35 -11.81
CA ALA A 39 29.23 10.58 -13.02
C ALA A 39 30.01 10.14 -14.28
N SER A 40 29.35 9.49 -15.25
CA SER A 40 29.63 9.44 -16.72
C SER A 40 28.73 8.37 -17.36
N SER A 41 27.66 8.71 -18.09
CA SER A 41 27.60 9.02 -19.54
C SER A 41 27.97 7.87 -20.50
N SER A 42 26.97 7.49 -21.31
CA SER A 42 27.03 7.11 -22.74
C SER A 42 27.80 5.86 -23.19
N GLY A 43 27.09 4.96 -23.88
CA GLY A 43 27.66 3.89 -24.67
C GLY A 43 26.64 3.25 -25.62
N SER A 44 26.48 3.83 -26.81
CA SER A 44 25.83 3.22 -27.96
C SER A 44 26.62 1.99 -28.44
N GLY A 45 25.92 0.91 -28.78
CA GLY A 45 26.54 -0.28 -29.39
C GLY A 45 25.49 -1.21 -29.96
N GLY A 46 25.09 -0.97 -31.21
CA GLY A 46 24.27 -1.89 -31.97
C GLY A 46 25.05 -3.14 -32.40
N SER A 47 24.34 -4.22 -32.67
CA SER A 47 24.71 -5.19 -33.71
C SER A 47 23.45 -5.87 -34.22
N SER A 48 23.22 -5.66 -35.51
CA SER A 48 22.22 -6.31 -36.34
C SER A 48 22.60 -7.76 -36.59
N SER A 49 21.61 -8.65 -36.64
CA SER A 49 21.71 -9.86 -37.45
C SER A 49 20.34 -10.23 -38.01
N SER A 50 20.22 -10.02 -39.31
CA SER A 50 19.12 -10.35 -40.19
C SER A 50 18.87 -11.86 -40.24
N GLY A 51 17.61 -12.27 -40.14
CA GLY A 51 17.14 -13.64 -40.40
C GLY A 51 15.78 -13.58 -41.10
N THR A 52 15.75 -14.10 -42.32
CA THR A 52 14.68 -14.02 -43.32
C THR A 52 13.52 -14.98 -43.07
N GLY A 53 12.29 -14.50 -43.30
CA GLY A 53 11.25 -15.19 -44.09
C GLY A 53 10.54 -16.42 -43.48
N GLY A 54 9.25 -16.28 -43.21
CA GLY A 54 8.37 -17.41 -42.87
C GLY A 54 6.91 -17.00 -42.68
N SER A 55 6.25 -16.50 -43.71
CA SER A 55 4.80 -16.32 -43.72
C SER A 55 4.10 -17.67 -43.95
N THR A 56 3.36 -18.16 -42.97
CA THR A 56 2.19 -19.03 -43.20
C THR A 56 1.02 -18.52 -42.39
N SER A 57 0.05 -17.95 -43.11
CA SER A 57 -1.27 -17.57 -42.64
C SER A 57 -2.09 -18.78 -42.15
N GLY A 58 -2.89 -18.57 -41.10
CA GLY A 58 -3.92 -19.52 -40.70
C GLY A 58 -4.81 -19.08 -39.53
N GLY A 59 -5.68 -18.08 -39.75
CA GLY A 59 -6.92 -17.78 -39.00
C GLY A 59 -6.74 -17.23 -37.57
N GLY A 60 -7.07 -15.98 -37.23
CA GLY A 60 -8.25 -15.21 -37.62
C GLY A 60 -9.40 -15.50 -36.65
N THR A 61 -9.43 -14.81 -35.50
CA THR A 61 -10.54 -13.90 -35.16
C THR A 61 -10.01 -12.59 -34.58
N THR A 62 -10.03 -11.56 -35.41
CA THR A 62 -10.39 -10.17 -35.14
C THR A 62 -10.36 -9.72 -33.68
N SER A 63 -9.32 -8.95 -33.35
CA SER A 63 -9.39 -7.89 -32.36
C SER A 63 -10.56 -6.96 -32.70
N THR A 64 -11.66 -7.10 -31.95
CA THR A 64 -12.54 -5.97 -31.71
C THR A 64 -12.16 -5.46 -30.34
N SER A 65 -11.10 -4.67 -30.29
CA SER A 65 -10.86 -3.73 -29.20
C SER A 65 -11.99 -2.72 -29.24
N THR A 66 -13.12 -3.08 -28.63
CA THR A 66 -14.07 -2.07 -28.20
C THR A 66 -13.45 -1.40 -26.99
N SER A 67 -12.67 -0.36 -27.27
CA SER A 67 -12.45 0.71 -26.32
C SER A 67 -13.82 1.21 -25.89
N SER A 68 -14.24 0.80 -24.70
CA SER A 68 -15.39 1.35 -23.99
C SER A 68 -14.96 1.43 -22.54
N GLY A 69 -14.81 2.67 -22.07
CA GLY A 69 -14.22 3.03 -20.79
C GLY A 69 -14.85 2.27 -19.65
N THR A 70 -14.16 1.21 -19.24
CA THR A 70 -14.42 0.46 -18.04
C THR A 70 -13.14 0.53 -17.23
N ASN A 71 -13.32 0.76 -15.95
CA ASN A 71 -12.29 0.97 -14.94
C ASN A 71 -11.16 -0.08 -15.11
N PRO A 72 -9.86 0.27 -14.97
CA PRO A 72 -8.76 -0.71 -15.02
C PRO A 72 -8.93 -1.94 -14.11
N TYR A 73 -9.86 -1.89 -13.15
CA TYR A 73 -10.19 -2.97 -12.21
C TYR A 73 -11.25 -3.98 -12.70
N GLU A 74 -11.89 -3.78 -13.86
CA GLU A 74 -12.96 -4.68 -14.34
C GLU A 74 -12.40 -5.95 -15.03
N ASN A 75 -11.16 -5.89 -15.50
CA ASN A 75 -10.48 -7.00 -16.16
C ASN A 75 -9.77 -7.95 -15.17
N SER A 76 -9.43 -7.45 -13.98
CA SER A 76 -8.81 -8.21 -12.87
C SER A 76 -9.63 -9.41 -12.39
N SER A 77 -10.92 -9.47 -12.75
CA SER A 77 -11.80 -10.61 -12.47
C SER A 77 -11.32 -11.91 -13.14
N LEU A 78 -10.54 -11.81 -14.21
CA LEU A 78 -10.08 -12.98 -14.95
C LEU A 78 -8.81 -13.58 -14.38
N GLU A 79 -7.99 -12.87 -13.63
CA GLU A 79 -6.70 -13.32 -13.07
C GLU A 79 -6.72 -13.28 -11.52
N SER A 80 -7.69 -13.96 -10.91
CA SER A 80 -8.07 -13.78 -9.50
C SER A 80 -8.14 -15.07 -8.66
N SER A 81 -7.51 -16.16 -9.12
CA SER A 81 -7.58 -17.48 -8.47
C SER A 81 -6.25 -18.21 -8.52
N ASP A 82 -5.96 -19.03 -7.51
CA ASP A 82 -4.72 -19.84 -7.44
C ASP A 82 -4.37 -20.59 -8.72
N SER A 83 -5.37 -21.16 -9.40
CA SER A 83 -5.11 -21.93 -10.63
C SER A 83 -4.70 -21.08 -11.82
N LYS A 84 -5.03 -19.79 -11.80
CA LYS A 84 -4.73 -18.83 -12.87
C LYS A 84 -3.49 -18.02 -12.56
N CYS A 85 -3.26 -17.74 -11.28
CA CYS A 85 -2.06 -17.08 -10.79
C CYS A 85 -0.83 -18.00 -10.71
N ALA A 86 -0.87 -19.17 -11.35
CA ALA A 86 0.22 -20.14 -11.38
C ALA A 86 0.23 -20.98 -12.68
N ASP A 87 -0.46 -20.54 -13.73
CA ASP A 87 -0.59 -21.26 -15.01
C ASP A 87 0.31 -20.71 -16.12
N ASN A 88 1.15 -19.71 -15.81
CA ASN A 88 2.05 -19.03 -16.74
C ASN A 88 1.32 -18.39 -17.94
N THR A 89 0.05 -18.01 -17.76
CA THR A 89 -0.78 -17.39 -18.79
C THR A 89 -1.39 -16.09 -18.27
N ASP A 90 -1.19 -15.01 -19.02
CA ASP A 90 -1.91 -13.75 -18.86
C ASP A 90 -3.41 -13.99 -19.17
N ASN A 91 -4.18 -14.22 -18.11
CA ASN A 91 -5.57 -14.67 -18.14
C ASN A 91 -6.54 -13.51 -18.37
N ASP A 92 -6.10 -12.29 -18.11
CA ASP A 92 -6.89 -11.08 -18.33
C ASP A 92 -6.40 -10.24 -19.55
N ALA A 93 -5.25 -10.55 -20.13
CA ALA A 93 -4.61 -9.83 -21.24
C ALA A 93 -4.11 -8.41 -20.89
N ASN A 94 -3.60 -8.20 -19.67
CA ASN A 94 -3.03 -6.93 -19.20
C ASN A 94 -1.48 -6.85 -19.31
N GLU A 95 -0.83 -7.85 -19.91
CA GLU A 95 0.63 -8.02 -20.07
C GLU A 95 1.39 -8.46 -18.81
N PHE A 96 0.71 -8.68 -17.69
CA PHE A 96 1.25 -9.28 -16.48
C PHE A 96 0.82 -10.76 -16.40
N ILE A 97 1.63 -11.60 -15.77
CA ILE A 97 1.42 -13.05 -15.72
C ILE A 97 1.57 -13.50 -14.27
N ASP A 98 0.66 -14.34 -13.79
CA ASP A 98 0.77 -15.01 -12.49
C ASP A 98 1.04 -14.00 -11.35
N CYS A 99 2.08 -14.21 -10.54
CA CYS A 99 2.41 -13.35 -9.40
C CYS A 99 3.12 -12.06 -9.78
N GLU A 100 3.39 -11.84 -11.07
CA GLU A 100 3.75 -10.52 -11.57
C GLU A 100 2.51 -9.66 -11.85
N ASP A 101 1.30 -10.22 -11.80
CA ASP A 101 0.03 -9.51 -11.91
C ASP A 101 -0.47 -8.97 -10.55
N PHE A 102 -0.92 -7.71 -10.55
CA PHE A 102 -1.58 -7.06 -9.41
C PHE A 102 -2.92 -7.71 -9.06
N GLY A 103 -3.65 -8.23 -10.03
CA GLY A 103 -4.87 -9.02 -9.84
C GLY A 103 -4.64 -10.32 -9.05
N CYS A 104 -3.42 -10.85 -9.09
CA CYS A 104 -3.00 -11.99 -8.29
C CYS A 104 -2.42 -11.58 -6.94
N THR A 105 -1.49 -10.63 -6.91
CA THR A 105 -0.80 -10.22 -5.68
C THR A 105 -1.73 -9.48 -4.70
N TRP A 106 -2.55 -8.54 -5.18
CA TRP A 106 -3.44 -7.78 -4.28
C TRP A 106 -4.70 -8.54 -3.86
N ASN A 107 -4.92 -9.74 -4.40
CA ASN A 107 -6.12 -10.50 -4.11
C ASN A 107 -5.91 -11.44 -2.90
N PRO A 108 -6.61 -11.23 -1.77
CA PRO A 108 -6.45 -12.05 -0.57
C PRO A 108 -6.89 -13.50 -0.72
N TYR A 109 -7.60 -13.84 -1.80
CA TYR A 109 -8.00 -15.22 -2.10
C TYR A 109 -6.92 -16.02 -2.86
N VAL A 110 -5.85 -15.36 -3.30
CA VAL A 110 -4.72 -15.99 -4.00
C VAL A 110 -3.62 -16.30 -2.98
N THR A 111 -3.26 -17.57 -2.88
CA THR A 111 -2.28 -18.10 -1.90
C THR A 111 -1.01 -18.64 -2.53
N VAL A 112 -0.95 -18.68 -3.86
CA VAL A 112 0.21 -19.18 -4.63
C VAL A 112 1.33 -18.15 -4.75
N CYS A 113 1.02 -16.87 -4.54
CA CYS A 113 1.98 -15.78 -4.64
C CYS A 113 2.71 -15.50 -3.32
N PRO A 114 3.88 -14.82 -3.38
CA PRO A 114 4.63 -14.44 -2.18
C PRO A 114 3.74 -13.71 -1.16
N SER A 115 4.09 -13.81 0.11
CA SER A 115 3.42 -13.06 1.18
C SER A 115 3.46 -11.58 0.84
N VAL A 116 2.28 -11.01 0.63
CA VAL A 116 2.06 -9.60 0.29
C VAL A 116 1.02 -9.05 1.24
N GLU A 117 1.15 -7.78 1.59
CA GLU A 117 0.20 -7.10 2.48
C GLU A 117 -1.11 -6.79 1.72
N ASN A 118 -1.97 -7.80 1.60
CA ASN A 118 -3.18 -7.74 0.78
C ASN A 118 -4.49 -7.95 1.55
N SER A 119 -4.43 -7.91 2.89
CA SER A 119 -5.58 -8.10 3.76
C SER A 119 -5.51 -7.20 4.98
N ASP A 120 -6.66 -6.87 5.57
CA ASP A 120 -6.74 -6.05 6.78
C ASP A 120 -5.85 -6.55 7.92
N THR A 121 -5.68 -7.87 8.07
CA THR A 121 -4.86 -8.43 9.14
C THR A 121 -3.36 -8.32 8.90
N LEU A 122 -2.95 -8.17 7.65
CA LEU A 122 -1.55 -7.99 7.25
C LEU A 122 -1.20 -6.50 7.17
N CYS A 123 -2.20 -5.65 6.89
CA CYS A 123 -2.04 -4.20 6.84
C CYS A 123 -2.26 -3.48 8.18
N ASP A 124 -2.27 -4.21 9.31
CA ASP A 124 -2.48 -3.69 10.68
C ASP A 124 -1.67 -4.51 11.73
N ASP A 125 -0.64 -5.24 11.30
CA ASP A 125 0.17 -6.11 12.17
C ASP A 125 1.51 -5.52 12.59
N ASN A 126 1.86 -4.33 12.08
CA ASN A 126 3.14 -3.65 12.32
C ASN A 126 4.36 -4.43 11.81
N VAL A 127 4.18 -5.27 10.79
CA VAL A 127 5.24 -6.07 10.19
C VAL A 127 5.18 -5.94 8.67
N ASP A 128 6.23 -5.39 8.06
CA ASP A 128 6.49 -5.47 6.62
C ASP A 128 6.45 -6.93 6.12
N ASN A 129 5.28 -7.40 5.66
CA ASN A 129 5.08 -8.82 5.33
C ASN A 129 5.66 -9.19 3.95
N ASP A 130 5.94 -8.21 3.09
CA ASP A 130 6.47 -8.40 1.74
C ASP A 130 7.96 -8.02 1.59
N SER A 131 8.54 -7.47 2.67
CA SER A 131 9.94 -7.05 2.80
C SER A 131 10.37 -5.95 1.83
N ASN A 132 9.46 -5.06 1.43
CA ASN A 132 9.74 -3.96 0.51
C ASN A 132 10.23 -2.67 1.22
N GLY A 133 10.22 -2.65 2.56
CA GLY A 133 10.66 -1.52 3.40
C GLY A 133 9.54 -0.56 3.81
N TYR A 134 8.30 -0.83 3.44
CA TYR A 134 7.08 -0.17 3.91
C TYR A 134 6.32 -1.11 4.84
N THR A 135 5.43 -0.58 5.68
CA THR A 135 4.74 -1.39 6.70
C THR A 135 3.30 -0.93 6.82
N ASP A 136 2.37 -1.88 6.88
CA ASP A 136 0.95 -1.64 7.05
C ASP A 136 0.43 -0.60 6.03
N CYS A 137 -0.31 0.41 6.50
CA CYS A 137 -0.88 1.47 5.66
C CYS A 137 0.14 2.43 5.04
N MET A 138 1.43 2.33 5.42
CA MET A 138 2.50 3.01 4.70
C MET A 138 2.92 2.22 3.44
N ASP A 139 2.50 0.97 3.31
CA ASP A 139 2.70 0.14 2.13
C ASP A 139 1.68 0.45 1.03
N PHE A 140 2.16 0.59 -0.21
CA PHE A 140 1.32 0.86 -1.36
C PHE A 140 0.37 -0.30 -1.70
N SER A 141 0.76 -1.54 -1.38
CA SER A 141 -0.03 -2.76 -1.49
C SER A 141 -1.18 -2.80 -0.49
N CYS A 142 -1.09 -2.05 0.61
CA CYS A 142 -2.20 -1.84 1.53
C CYS A 142 -3.04 -0.62 1.12
N LEU A 143 -2.37 0.52 0.89
CA LEU A 143 -3.02 1.81 0.65
C LEU A 143 -3.88 1.84 -0.61
N TYR A 144 -3.43 1.21 -1.69
CA TYR A 144 -4.14 1.21 -2.97
C TYR A 144 -4.96 -0.06 -3.23
N ASN A 145 -5.03 -0.96 -2.26
CA ASN A 145 -5.71 -2.23 -2.44
C ASN A 145 -7.19 -2.13 -2.04
N PRO A 146 -8.11 -2.38 -2.98
CA PRO A 146 -9.56 -2.28 -2.72
C PRO A 146 -10.09 -3.36 -1.76
N PHE A 147 -9.32 -4.41 -1.46
CA PHE A 147 -9.68 -5.44 -0.49
C PHE A 147 -9.28 -5.06 0.94
N VAL A 148 -8.44 -4.04 1.12
CA VAL A 148 -7.99 -3.54 2.41
C VAL A 148 -8.87 -2.35 2.82
N THR A 149 -9.39 -2.41 4.05
CA THR A 149 -10.28 -1.44 4.66
C THR A 149 -9.71 -0.79 5.91
N VAL A 150 -8.64 -1.36 6.47
CA VAL A 150 -8.02 -0.86 7.70
C VAL A 150 -7.29 0.47 7.52
N CYS A 151 -6.76 0.73 6.33
CA CYS A 151 -6.02 1.95 6.00
C CYS A 151 -6.89 3.18 5.70
N GLY A 152 -8.17 3.12 6.09
CA GLY A 152 -9.15 4.17 5.81
C GLY A 152 -9.33 4.47 4.30
N PRO A 153 -10.30 5.32 3.95
CA PRO A 153 -10.28 5.94 2.62
C PRO A 153 -9.11 6.92 2.57
N SER A 154 -8.14 6.70 1.67
CA SER A 154 -6.99 7.62 1.48
C SER A 154 -7.47 9.07 1.47
N GLU A 155 -6.81 9.92 2.25
CA GLU A 155 -7.12 11.35 2.35
C GLU A 155 -6.75 12.05 1.02
N SER A 156 -7.62 11.93 0.03
CA SER A 156 -7.26 12.15 -1.39
C SER A 156 -8.25 13.05 -2.13
N THR A 157 -9.20 13.63 -1.40
CA THR A 157 -10.17 14.59 -1.92
C THR A 157 -10.05 15.92 -1.20
N ASP A 158 -10.38 17.02 -1.90
CA ASP A 158 -10.37 18.37 -1.30
C ASP A 158 -11.17 18.46 0.01
N ALA A 159 -12.23 17.67 0.15
CA ALA A 159 -13.09 17.66 1.33
C ALA A 159 -12.44 16.95 2.53
N GLN A 160 -11.67 15.90 2.27
CA GLN A 160 -10.92 15.17 3.27
C GLN A 160 -9.70 15.98 3.70
N CYS A 161 -8.95 16.51 2.73
CA CYS A 161 -7.76 17.35 2.92
C CYS A 161 -7.98 18.75 3.52
N THR A 162 -9.18 19.04 4.04
CA THR A 162 -9.50 20.31 4.73
C THR A 162 -10.47 20.16 5.90
N ASP A 163 -10.77 18.93 6.34
CA ASP A 163 -11.75 18.69 7.41
C ASP A 163 -11.13 18.63 8.82
N PHE A 164 -9.80 18.77 8.93
CA PHE A 164 -9.04 18.66 10.18
C PHE A 164 -9.13 17.29 10.85
N VAL A 165 -9.39 16.25 10.07
CA VAL A 165 -9.46 14.87 10.53
C VAL A 165 -8.50 14.03 9.70
N ASP A 166 -7.59 13.35 10.37
CA ASP A 166 -6.82 12.25 9.79
C ASP A 166 -7.80 11.14 9.33
N ASN A 167 -8.10 11.11 8.02
CA ASN A 167 -9.11 10.20 7.47
C ASN A 167 -8.56 8.82 7.13
N ASP A 168 -7.24 8.66 7.00
CA ASP A 168 -6.57 7.41 6.66
C ASP A 168 -5.75 6.81 7.81
N GLY A 169 -5.70 7.50 8.96
CA GLY A 169 -5.22 7.00 10.24
C GLY A 169 -3.70 6.96 10.35
N ASN A 170 -2.98 7.77 9.58
CA ASN A 170 -1.52 7.74 9.49
C ASN A 170 -0.81 8.78 10.40
N ASP A 171 -1.55 9.43 11.31
CA ASP A 171 -1.13 10.51 12.22
C ASP A 171 -0.76 11.84 11.51
N PHE A 172 -0.97 11.95 10.21
CA PHE A 172 -0.94 13.20 9.46
C PHE A 172 -2.37 13.69 9.19
N THR A 173 -2.55 14.99 8.96
CA THR A 173 -3.89 15.59 8.84
C THR A 173 -3.88 16.65 7.76
N ASP A 174 -4.88 16.65 6.87
CA ASP A 174 -5.05 17.64 5.82
C ASP A 174 -3.76 17.78 4.97
N CYS A 175 -3.33 19.01 4.72
CA CYS A 175 -2.14 19.30 3.94
C CYS A 175 -0.81 18.94 4.60
N ASP A 176 -0.82 18.54 5.88
CA ASP A 176 0.35 17.93 6.50
C ASP A 176 0.48 16.44 6.11
N ASP A 177 -0.58 15.84 5.54
CA ASP A 177 -0.60 14.50 4.97
C ASP A 177 0.02 14.45 3.57
N PHE A 178 0.78 13.39 3.27
CA PHE A 178 1.35 13.16 1.95
C PHE A 178 0.30 12.74 0.91
N GLY A 179 -0.73 11.99 1.32
CA GLY A 179 -1.91 11.65 0.54
C GLY A 179 -2.68 12.89 0.04
N CYS A 180 -2.60 14.00 0.77
CA CYS A 180 -3.13 15.29 0.37
C CYS A 180 -2.11 16.16 -0.39
N SER A 181 -0.92 16.37 0.17
CA SER A 181 0.06 17.32 -0.36
C SER A 181 0.77 16.86 -1.63
N ALA A 182 0.91 15.55 -1.85
CA ALA A 182 1.52 14.99 -3.05
C ALA A 182 0.50 14.57 -4.13
N ASN A 183 -0.79 14.78 -3.87
CA ASN A 183 -1.85 14.36 -4.77
C ASN A 183 -2.25 15.50 -5.73
N PRO A 184 -2.04 15.35 -7.05
CA PRO A 184 -2.32 16.40 -8.04
C PRO A 184 -3.82 16.67 -8.24
N PHE A 185 -4.70 15.83 -7.70
CA PHE A 185 -6.15 16.03 -7.73
C PHE A 185 -6.66 16.84 -6.53
N VAL A 186 -5.83 17.04 -5.50
CA VAL A 186 -6.12 17.86 -4.33
C VAL A 186 -5.64 19.28 -4.62
N THR A 187 -6.56 20.25 -4.58
CA THR A 187 -6.31 21.67 -4.93
C THR A 187 -6.23 22.60 -3.73
N VAL A 188 -6.48 22.08 -2.54
CA VAL A 188 -6.52 22.83 -1.27
C VAL A 188 -5.14 22.99 -0.62
N CYS A 189 -4.17 22.15 -0.98
CA CYS A 189 -2.81 22.14 -0.47
C CYS A 189 -1.84 22.72 -1.51
N ASN A 190 -1.74 24.05 -1.60
CA ASN A 190 -0.81 24.75 -2.51
C ASN A 190 0.21 25.59 -1.76
#